data_AF-A0AAE4A804-F1
#
_entry.id   AF-A0AAE4A804-F1
#
_cell.length_a   1.000
_cell.length_b   1.000
_cell.length_c   1.000
_cell.angle_alpha   90.00
_cell.angle_beta   90.00
_cell.angle_gamma   90.00
#
_symmetry.space_group_name_H-M   'P 1'
#
loop_
_entity.id
_entity.type
_entity.pdbx_description
1 polymer ?
#
loop_
_entity_poly.entity_id
_entity_poly.type
_entity_poly.pdbx_seq_one_letter_code
_entity_poly.pdbx_strand_id
1 'polypeptide(L)'
;MRIQTSLLAVAVGGAIVLGGCGSDNKKVEDLGKTLQQQGQQLQERSRALQEKARELAQQVRDGKITPEEMQRQLQEDARKLQSEALDATSDAVDKAKDIDGVPDDAKQQLEDLQRQVEDATR
;
A
#
# COMPACT_ATOMS: atom_id res chain seq x y z
N MET A 1 20.40 7.83 18.02
CA MET A 1 19.03 7.41 17.63
C MET A 1 19.01 7.34 16.11
N ARG A 2 19.15 6.14 15.53
CA ARG A 2 19.17 5.95 14.06
C ARG A 2 17.72 5.73 13.63
N ILE A 3 17.04 6.78 13.21
CA ILE A 3 15.69 6.67 12.65
C ILE A 3 15.90 6.09 11.24
N GLN A 4 15.76 4.77 11.11
CA GLN A 4 15.76 4.10 9.82
C GLN A 4 14.61 4.69 9.00
N THR A 5 14.97 5.60 8.10
CA THR A 5 14.07 6.22 7.13
C THR A 5 13.82 5.22 6.01
N SER A 6 13.33 4.05 6.37
CA SER A 6 12.80 3.08 5.41
C SER A 6 11.37 3.53 5.08
N LEU A 7 11.25 4.66 4.37
CA LEU A 7 10.08 4.89 3.53
C LEU A 7 10.19 3.83 2.43
N LEU A 8 9.79 2.60 2.77
CA LEU A 8 9.63 1.53 1.83
C LEU A 8 8.61 2.02 0.83
N ALA A 9 9.11 2.32 -0.37
CA ALA A 9 8.31 2.43 -1.55
C ALA A 9 7.57 1.10 -1.68
N VAL A 10 6.35 1.06 -1.14
CA VAL A 10 5.40 -0.02 -1.36
C VAL A 10 5.01 0.10 -2.82
N ALA A 11 5.85 -0.48 -3.67
CA ALA A 11 5.62 -0.63 -5.08
C ALA A 11 4.52 -1.69 -5.21
N VAL A 12 3.27 -1.27 -5.04
CA VAL A 12 2.09 -2.03 -5.51
C VAL A 12 2.09 -1.95 -7.03
N GLY A 13 3.10 -2.55 -7.64
CA GLY A 13 3.36 -2.60 -9.07
C GLY A 13 3.39 -4.03 -9.55
N GLY A 14 2.57 -4.90 -8.96
CA GLY A 14 2.32 -6.23 -9.47
C GLY A 14 1.13 -6.17 -10.42
N ALA A 15 1.38 -5.96 -11.71
CA ALA A 15 0.44 -6.40 -12.73
C ALA A 15 0.42 -7.93 -12.66
N ILE A 16 -0.39 -8.48 -11.74
CA ILE A 16 -0.64 -9.91 -11.71
C ILE A 16 -1.42 -10.19 -12.98
N VAL A 17 -0.71 -10.65 -14.01
CA VAL A 17 -1.31 -11.20 -15.20
C VAL A 17 -1.92 -12.53 -14.76
N LEU A 18 -3.13 -12.46 -14.23
CA LEU A 18 -3.96 -13.63 -13.93
C LEU A 18 -4.36 -14.26 -15.28
N GLY A 19 -3.40 -14.96 -15.89
CA GLY A 19 -3.59 -15.81 -17.06
C GLY A 19 -4.33 -17.08 -16.63
N GLY A 20 -5.59 -16.95 -16.23
CA GLY A 20 -6.46 -18.06 -15.85
C GLY A 20 -7.46 -18.37 -16.94
N CYS A 21 -7.12 -19.28 -17.84
CA CYS A 21 -8.05 -19.91 -18.77
C CYS A 21 -8.88 -20.94 -18.00
N GLY A 22 -10.09 -20.61 -17.53
CA GLY A 22 -11.02 -21.60 -16.96
C GLY A 22 -12.04 -21.07 -15.95
N SER A 23 -13.28 -20.93 -16.40
CA SER A 23 -14.56 -21.04 -15.65
C SER A 23 -15.00 -19.99 -14.61
N ASP A 24 -14.13 -19.18 -13.99
CA ASP A 24 -14.55 -18.19 -12.98
C ASP A 24 -14.07 -16.75 -13.27
N ASN A 25 -14.32 -16.29 -14.50
CA ASN A 25 -13.87 -14.98 -15.03
C ASN A 25 -14.28 -13.77 -14.17
N LYS A 26 -15.41 -13.82 -13.46
CA LYS A 26 -15.93 -12.66 -12.71
C LYS A 26 -15.11 -12.37 -11.45
N LYS A 27 -14.73 -13.39 -10.68
CA LYS A 27 -14.01 -13.18 -9.41
C LYS A 27 -12.57 -12.73 -9.64
N VAL A 28 -11.92 -13.29 -10.67
CA VAL A 28 -10.58 -12.87 -11.13
C VAL A 28 -10.59 -11.41 -11.59
N GLU A 29 -11.61 -11.02 -12.37
CA GLU A 29 -11.78 -9.63 -12.80
C GLU A 29 -12.08 -8.68 -11.62
N ASP A 30 -12.90 -9.10 -10.66
CA ASP A 30 -13.20 -8.35 -9.44
C ASP A 30 -11.95 -8.17 -8.55
N LEU A 31 -11.12 -9.21 -8.43
CA LEU A 31 -9.84 -9.13 -7.73
C LEU A 31 -8.92 -8.12 -8.41
N GLY A 32 -8.76 -8.20 -9.74
CA GLY A 32 -7.96 -7.26 -10.52
C GLY A 32 -8.46 -5.81 -10.38
N LYS A 33 -9.78 -5.59 -10.46
CA LYS A 33 -10.40 -4.26 -10.25
C LYS A 33 -10.17 -3.74 -8.83
N THR A 34 -10.31 -4.60 -7.82
CA THR A 34 -10.08 -4.25 -6.41
C THR A 34 -8.63 -3.82 -6.21
N LEU A 35 -7.66 -4.64 -6.65
CA LEU A 35 -6.23 -4.30 -6.55
C LEU A 35 -5.91 -2.99 -7.29
N GLN A 36 -6.47 -2.81 -8.49
CA GLN A 36 -6.23 -1.61 -9.28
C GLN A 36 -6.79 -0.36 -8.59
N GLN A 37 -8.01 -0.43 -8.05
CA GLN A 37 -8.61 0.68 -7.31
C GLN A 37 -7.84 0.98 -6.02
N GLN A 38 -7.48 -0.04 -5.25
CA GLN A 38 -6.70 0.12 -4.02
C GLN A 38 -5.31 0.69 -4.32
N GLY A 39 -4.64 0.19 -5.36
CA GLY A 39 -3.34 0.71 -5.80
C GLY A 39 -3.40 2.17 -6.24
N GLN A 40 -4.44 2.56 -6.98
CA GLN A 40 -4.66 3.97 -7.36
C GLN A 40 -4.89 4.85 -6.13
N GLN A 41 -5.77 4.43 -5.20
CA GLN A 41 -6.00 5.18 -3.96
C GLN A 41 -4.72 5.33 -3.12
N LEU A 42 -3.93 4.26 -2.99
CA LEU A 42 -2.67 4.27 -2.26
C LEU A 42 -1.64 5.22 -2.90
N GLN A 43 -1.62 5.27 -4.23
CA GLN A 43 -0.76 6.16 -5.00
C GLN A 43 -1.19 7.62 -4.87
N GLU A 44 -2.49 7.91 -4.94
CA GLU A 44 -3.04 9.24 -4.71
C GLU A 44 -2.75 9.73 -3.28
N ARG A 45 -2.95 8.87 -2.27
CA ARG A 45 -2.63 9.23 -0.88
C ARG A 45 -1.13 9.40 -0.65
N SER A 46 -0.28 8.61 -1.31
CA SER A 46 1.17 8.83 -1.30
C SER A 46 1.54 10.21 -1.84
N ARG A 47 0.90 10.65 -2.94
CA ARG A 47 1.11 12.00 -3.48
C ARG A 47 0.62 13.07 -2.51
N ALA A 48 -0.58 12.91 -1.96
CA ALA A 48 -1.12 13.82 -0.96
C ALA A 48 -0.23 13.93 0.28
N LEU A 49 0.36 12.82 0.74
CA LEU A 49 1.33 12.83 1.84
C LEU A 49 2.60 13.61 1.49
N GLN A 50 3.11 13.47 0.27
CA GLN A 50 4.26 14.25 -0.19
C GLN A 50 3.95 15.75 -0.28
N GLU A 51 2.75 16.12 -0.74
CA GLU A 51 2.31 17.51 -0.78
C GLU A 51 2.15 18.07 0.63
N LYS A 52 1.48 17.33 1.53
CA LYS A 52 1.34 17.68 2.94
C LYS A 52 2.69 17.84 3.63
N ALA A 53 3.68 16.99 3.32
CA ALA A 53 5.03 17.15 3.84
C ALA A 53 5.68 18.47 3.42
N ARG A 54 5.44 18.93 2.19
CA ARG A 54 5.93 20.23 1.71
C ARG A 54 5.21 21.38 2.43
N GLU A 55 3.89 21.29 2.61
CA GLU A 55 3.12 22.29 3.35
C GLU A 55 3.55 22.37 4.82
N LEU A 56 3.71 21.24 5.49
CA LEU A 56 4.19 21.19 6.88
C LEU A 56 5.60 21.75 6.99
N ALA A 57 6.49 21.46 6.02
CA ALA A 57 7.82 22.06 5.99
C ALA A 57 7.77 23.59 5.86
N GLN A 58 6.82 24.13 5.07
CA GLN A 58 6.59 25.57 5.01
C GLN A 58 6.05 26.10 6.34
N GLN A 59 5.09 25.43 6.97
CA GLN A 59 4.55 25.84 8.27
C GLN A 59 5.62 25.84 9.38
N VAL A 60 6.57 24.90 9.35
CA VAL A 60 7.74 24.91 10.24
C VAL A 60 8.63 26.13 9.97
N ARG A 61 8.90 26.45 8.70
CA ARG A 61 9.68 27.63 8.32
C ARG A 61 9.01 28.93 8.74
N ASP A 62 7.69 29.00 8.61
CA ASP A 62 6.86 30.13 9.03
C ASP A 62 6.69 30.20 10.56
N GLY A 63 7.20 29.22 11.32
CA GLY A 63 7.09 29.15 12.77
C GLY A 63 5.66 28.84 13.27
N LYS A 64 4.77 28.35 12.41
CA LYS A 64 3.38 28.00 12.76
C LYS A 64 3.29 26.69 13.54
N ILE A 65 4.20 25.75 13.26
CA ILE A 65 4.31 24.46 13.95
C ILE A 65 5.78 24.14 14.25
N THR A 66 6.00 23.24 15.21
CA THR A 66 7.35 22.73 15.51
C THR A 66 7.76 21.64 14.52
N PRO A 67 9.08 21.42 14.30
CA PRO A 67 9.57 20.26 13.56
C PRO A 67 9.08 18.92 14.15
N GLU A 68 8.90 18.86 15.47
CA GLU A 68 8.38 17.69 16.18
C GLU A 68 6.91 17.43 15.85
N GLU A 69 6.08 18.48 15.76
CA GLU A 69 4.69 18.36 15.28
C GLU A 69 4.61 17.95 13.82
N MET A 70 5.45 18.52 12.95
CA MET A 70 5.54 18.07 11.55
C MET A 70 5.88 16.58 11.50
N GLN A 71 6.88 16.14 12.25
CA GLN A 71 7.30 14.74 12.27
C GLN A 71 6.18 13.83 12.79
N ARG A 72 5.47 14.22 13.85
CA ARG A 72 4.33 13.44 14.37
C ARG A 72 3.22 13.31 13.34
N GLN A 73 2.84 14.41 12.68
CA GLN A 73 1.77 14.38 11.67
C GLN A 73 2.15 13.50 10.49
N LEU A 74 3.36 13.66 9.95
CA LEU A 74 3.83 12.83 8.84
C LEU A 74 3.95 11.35 9.21
N GLN A 75 4.37 11.06 10.45
CA GLN A 75 4.48 9.68 10.92
C GLN A 75 3.11 9.04 11.14
N GLU A 76 2.12 9.80 11.61
CA GLU A 76 0.74 9.32 11.73
C GLU A 76 0.12 9.04 10.36
N ASP A 77 0.28 9.96 9.40
CA ASP A 77 -0.25 9.77 8.05
C ASP A 77 0.46 8.64 7.31
N ALA A 78 1.77 8.50 7.48
CA ALA A 78 2.52 7.37 6.92
C ALA A 78 2.07 6.03 7.52
N ARG A 79 1.82 5.96 8.84
CA ARG A 79 1.26 4.77 9.48
C ARG A 79 -0.14 4.43 8.98
N LYS A 80 -1.00 5.44 8.76
CA LYS A 80 -2.32 5.23 8.17
C LYS A 80 -2.21 4.66 6.77
N LEU A 81 -1.36 5.24 5.92
CA LEU A 81 -1.11 4.75 4.56
C LEU A 81 -0.57 3.31 4.55
N GLN A 82 0.33 2.98 5.47
CA GLN A 82 0.85 1.61 5.63
C GLN A 82 -0.24 0.63 6.08
N SER A 83 -1.08 1.00 7.04
CA SER A 83 -2.21 0.17 7.47
C SER A 83 -3.17 -0.08 6.31
N GLU A 84 -3.52 0.95 5.55
CA GLU A 84 -4.40 0.81 4.38
C GLU A 84 -3.77 -0.07 3.29
N ALA A 85 -2.46 0.02 3.10
CA ALA A 85 -1.72 -0.85 2.18
C ALA A 85 -1.76 -2.32 2.62
N LEU A 86 -1.61 -2.55 3.92
CA LEU A 86 -1.70 -3.88 4.53
C LEU A 86 -3.10 -4.47 4.40
N ASP A 87 -4.12 -3.71 4.76
CA ASP A 87 -5.51 -4.13 4.66
C ASP A 87 -5.87 -4.45 3.20
N ALA A 88 -5.51 -3.56 2.27
CA ALA A 88 -5.71 -3.79 0.84
C ALA A 88 -5.01 -5.06 0.34
N THR A 89 -3.76 -5.28 0.76
CA THR A 89 -3.00 -6.47 0.35
C THR A 89 -3.56 -7.74 0.98
N SER A 90 -4.01 -7.69 2.25
CA SER A 90 -4.66 -8.82 2.92
C SER A 90 -5.97 -9.19 2.25
N ASP A 91 -6.84 -8.20 1.98
CA ASP A 91 -8.10 -8.41 1.26
C ASP A 91 -7.86 -9.05 -0.11
N ALA A 92 -6.81 -8.61 -0.81
CA ALA A 92 -6.41 -9.18 -2.09
C ALA A 92 -5.93 -10.64 -1.96
N VAL A 93 -5.09 -10.94 -0.97
CA VAL A 93 -4.61 -12.31 -0.68
C VAL A 93 -5.78 -13.23 -0.34
N ASP A 94 -6.68 -12.81 0.54
CA ASP A 94 -7.83 -13.60 0.97
C ASP A 94 -8.76 -13.88 -0.21
N LYS A 95 -9.09 -12.84 -1.01
CA LYS A 95 -9.87 -13.02 -2.24
C LYS A 95 -9.17 -13.94 -3.25
N ALA A 96 -7.85 -13.84 -3.40
CA ALA A 96 -7.10 -14.71 -4.30
C ALA A 96 -7.11 -16.18 -3.84
N LYS A 97 -7.07 -16.43 -2.53
CA LYS A 97 -7.15 -17.78 -1.94
C LYS A 97 -8.49 -18.44 -2.24
N ASP A 98 -9.59 -17.68 -2.16
CA ASP A 98 -10.97 -18.12 -2.42
C ASP A 98 -11.34 -18.30 -3.91
N ILE A 99 -10.43 -17.96 -4.83
CA ILE A 99 -10.64 -18.15 -6.27
C ILE A 99 -9.91 -19.42 -6.75
N ASP A 100 -10.70 -20.43 -7.11
CA ASP A 100 -10.26 -21.54 -7.95
C ASP A 100 -9.87 -21.00 -9.34
N GLY A 101 -8.60 -21.20 -9.73
CA GLY A 101 -8.05 -20.72 -11.01
C GLY A 101 -7.00 -19.61 -10.91
N VAL A 102 -6.76 -19.04 -9.72
CA VAL A 102 -5.55 -18.23 -9.50
C VAL A 102 -4.35 -19.18 -9.35
N PRO A 103 -3.29 -19.02 -10.17
CA PRO A 103 -2.11 -19.87 -10.07
C PRO A 103 -1.44 -19.72 -8.69
N ASP A 104 -0.89 -20.81 -8.17
CA ASP A 104 -0.21 -20.81 -6.86
C ASP A 104 0.92 -19.77 -6.80
N ASP A 105 1.63 -19.54 -7.91
CA ASP A 105 2.64 -18.49 -8.02
C ASP A 105 2.07 -17.08 -7.74
N ALA A 106 0.85 -16.78 -8.21
CA ALA A 106 0.21 -15.49 -7.95
C ALA A 106 -0.25 -15.36 -6.50
N LYS A 107 -0.71 -16.46 -5.88
CA LYS A 107 -1.04 -16.50 -4.45
C LYS A 107 0.22 -16.27 -3.61
N GLN A 108 1.31 -16.96 -3.92
CA GLN A 108 2.59 -16.79 -3.23
C GLN A 108 3.14 -15.37 -3.39
N GLN A 109 3.10 -14.78 -4.59
CA GLN A 109 3.54 -13.40 -4.79
C GLN A 109 2.76 -12.39 -3.96
N LEU A 110 1.44 -12.58 -3.83
CA LEU A 110 0.60 -11.74 -2.97
C LEU A 110 0.93 -11.91 -1.48
N GLU A 111 1.17 -13.15 -1.02
CA GLU A 111 1.58 -13.42 0.36
C GLU A 111 2.98 -12.87 0.67
N ASP A 112 3.93 -12.98 -0.25
CA ASP A 112 5.27 -12.39 -0.11
C ASP A 112 5.21 -10.86 -0.10
N LEU A 113 4.33 -10.25 -0.91
CA LEU A 113 4.07 -8.81 -0.85
C LEU A 113 3.48 -8.42 0.50
N GLN A 114 2.47 -9.14 0.99
CA GLN A 114 1.86 -8.91 2.30
C GLN A 114 2.93 -8.94 3.40
N ARG A 115 3.75 -9.99 3.43
CA ARG A 115 4.83 -10.14 4.41
C ARG A 115 5.87 -9.04 4.31
N GLN A 116 6.25 -8.63 3.10
CA GLN A 116 7.18 -7.53 2.91
C GLN A 116 6.63 -6.21 3.43
N VAL A 117 5.34 -5.94 3.23
CA VAL A 117 4.70 -4.73 3.77
C VAL A 117 4.55 -4.83 5.29
N GLU A 118 4.23 -6.01 5.84
CA GLU A 118 4.14 -6.22 7.30
C GLU A 118 5.49 -6.02 7.97
N ASP A 119 6.55 -6.62 7.43
CA ASP A 119 7.92 -6.50 7.93
C ASP A 119 8.44 -5.06 7.80
N ALA A 120 8.08 -4.38 6.70
CA ALA A 120 8.36 -2.95 6.51
C ALA A 120 7.65 -2.03 7.52
N THR A 121 6.54 -2.48 8.09
CA THR A 121 5.67 -1.69 8.98
C THR A 121 5.91 -2.00 10.47
N ARG A 122 6.63 -3.08 10.79
CA ARG A 122 6.92 -3.55 12.14
C ARG A 122 8.18 -2.91 12.72
#